data_AF-B1ZC55-F1
#
_entry.id   AF-B1ZC55-F1
#
_cell.length_a   1.000
_cell.length_b   1.000
_cell.length_c   1.000
_cell.angle_alpha   90.00
_cell.angle_beta   90.00
_cell.angle_gamma   90.00
#
_symmetry.space_group_name_H-M   'P 1'
#
loop_
_entity.id
_entity.type
_entity.pdbx_description
1 polymer ?
#
loop_
_entity_poly.entity_id
_entity_poly.type
_entity_poly.pdbx_seq_one_letter_code
_entity_poly.pdbx_strand_id
1 'polypeptide(L)'
;MSRPASGRRDACPAAPACPPAANAALRRAPPMLRLWRVVPPQSLGPATARSLLMVLRAVEPPCARRRWDAALRGDPVATTRIALTVLRLEGVSGPAADTVASALLLRALCGDRTAPVVLASALRRLARRRPDERHLVELAARWAAWVPRVPPAPRP
;
A
#
# COMPACT_ATOMS: atom_id res chain seq x y z
N MET A 1 45.50 43.64 -27.88
CA MET A 1 44.80 43.14 -26.68
C MET A 1 43.74 42.14 -27.14
N SER A 2 43.76 40.95 -26.55
CA SER A 2 43.18 39.69 -27.03
C SER A 2 41.65 39.61 -26.99
N ARG A 3 41.05 38.90 -27.96
CA ARG A 3 39.77 38.14 -27.81
C ARG A 3 40.09 36.77 -27.14
N PRO A 4 39.15 35.93 -26.63
CA PRO A 4 37.70 35.86 -26.95
C PRO A 4 36.72 35.41 -25.80
N ALA A 5 35.43 35.44 -26.14
CA ALA A 5 34.37 34.43 -25.95
C ALA A 5 33.87 33.91 -24.57
N SER A 6 32.52 33.87 -24.53
CA SER A 6 31.68 32.73 -24.14
C SER A 6 31.17 32.63 -22.70
N GLY A 7 29.86 32.42 -22.59
CA GLY A 7 29.30 31.55 -21.58
C GLY A 7 28.44 32.23 -20.52
N ARG A 8 27.36 32.91 -20.92
CA ARG A 8 26.23 33.15 -20.01
C ARG A 8 25.56 31.80 -19.71
N ARG A 9 25.95 31.16 -18.61
CA ARG A 9 25.22 30.03 -18.03
C ARG A 9 24.11 30.60 -17.18
N ASP A 10 22.88 30.57 -17.70
CA ASP A 10 21.69 30.72 -16.87
C ASP A 10 21.64 29.50 -15.94
N ALA A 11 22.11 29.69 -14.70
CA ALA A 11 21.94 28.72 -13.63
C ALA A 11 20.45 28.70 -13.26
N CYS A 12 19.76 27.62 -13.62
CA CYS A 12 18.44 27.32 -13.07
C CYS A 12 18.55 27.30 -11.54
N PRO A 13 17.71 28.05 -10.79
CA PRO A 13 17.67 27.90 -9.34
C PRO A 13 17.17 26.50 -9.01
N ALA A 14 17.96 25.80 -8.20
CA ALA A 14 17.71 24.45 -7.73
C ALA A 14 16.29 24.32 -7.16
N ALA A 15 15.58 23.28 -7.59
CA ALA A 15 14.31 22.87 -7.01
C ALA A 15 14.45 22.68 -5.49
N PRO A 16 13.43 23.01 -4.68
CA PRO A 16 13.49 22.82 -3.24
C PRO A 16 13.68 21.32 -2.94
N ALA A 17 14.80 21.00 -2.30
CA ALA A 17 15.05 19.66 -1.78
C ALA A 17 13.91 19.26 -0.83
N CYS A 18 13.17 18.21 -1.18
CA CYS A 18 12.23 17.58 -0.27
C CYS A 18 12.94 17.21 1.05
N PRO A 19 12.36 17.47 2.23
CA PRO A 19 13.05 17.21 3.49
C PRO A 19 13.22 15.68 3.72
N PRO A 20 14.43 15.20 4.01
CA PRO A 20 14.72 13.76 4.21
C PRO A 20 14.06 13.16 5.46
N ALA A 21 13.59 14.01 6.39
CA ALA A 21 12.97 13.59 7.64
C ALA A 21 11.59 12.92 7.45
N ALA A 22 10.77 13.42 6.51
CA ALA A 22 9.49 12.81 6.16
C ALA A 22 9.71 11.37 5.66
N ASN A 23 10.69 11.14 4.77
CA ASN A 23 11.03 9.81 4.27
C ASN A 23 11.55 8.83 5.34
N ALA A 24 12.09 9.32 6.46
CA ALA A 24 12.55 8.45 7.56
C ALA A 24 11.40 8.01 8.47
N ALA A 25 10.49 8.92 8.81
CA ALA A 25 9.25 8.59 9.54
C ALA A 25 8.33 7.69 8.70
N LEU A 26 8.26 7.95 7.39
CA LEU A 26 7.52 7.12 6.43
C LEU A 26 8.14 5.71 6.23
N ARG A 27 9.39 5.50 6.66
CA ARG A 27 10.03 4.17 6.71
C ARG A 27 9.69 3.36 7.97
N ARG A 28 8.98 3.92 8.94
CA ARG A 28 8.55 3.25 10.19
C ARG A 28 7.07 2.88 10.20
N ALA A 29 6.51 2.48 9.05
CA ALA A 29 5.27 1.71 9.10
C ALA A 29 5.53 0.47 9.97
N PRO A 30 4.67 0.12 10.95
CA PRO A 30 4.83 -1.08 11.75
C PRO A 30 5.11 -2.27 10.84
N PRO A 31 5.99 -3.22 11.22
CA PRO A 31 6.30 -4.37 10.38
C PRO A 31 5.04 -5.12 9.92
N MET A 32 3.97 -5.07 10.73
CA MET A 32 2.65 -5.57 10.39
C MET A 32 2.01 -4.92 9.14
N LEU A 33 2.20 -3.62 8.90
CA LEU A 33 1.65 -2.94 7.72
C LEU A 33 2.39 -3.27 6.42
N ARG A 34 3.52 -3.96 6.51
CA ARG A 34 4.30 -4.40 5.35
C ARG A 34 4.10 -5.86 4.99
N LEU A 35 3.27 -6.58 5.74
CA LEU A 35 3.01 -8.01 5.50
C LEU A 35 2.55 -8.27 4.05
N TRP A 36 1.78 -7.37 3.46
CA TRP A 36 1.32 -7.49 2.07
C TRP A 36 2.45 -7.51 1.02
N ARG A 37 3.66 -7.02 1.37
CA ARG A 37 4.85 -7.00 0.49
C ARG A 37 5.76 -8.20 0.65
N VAL A 38 5.62 -8.97 1.74
CA VAL A 38 6.60 -10.00 2.12
C VAL A 38 5.98 -11.36 2.42
N VAL A 39 4.70 -11.40 2.80
CA VAL A 39 4.03 -12.64 3.20
C VAL A 39 3.01 -13.07 2.14
N PRO A 40 3.10 -14.31 1.64
CA PRO A 40 2.10 -14.83 0.72
C PRO A 40 0.75 -15.09 1.43
N PRO A 41 -0.38 -14.99 0.70
CA PRO A 41 -1.70 -15.06 1.32
C PRO A 41 -1.98 -16.39 2.04
N GLN A 42 -1.34 -17.48 1.61
CA GLN A 42 -1.50 -18.81 2.22
C GLN A 42 -0.94 -18.90 3.65
N SER A 43 -0.02 -18.00 4.02
CA SER A 43 0.62 -17.96 5.34
C SER A 43 -0.09 -17.03 6.33
N LEU A 44 -1.18 -16.38 5.90
CA LEU A 44 -1.93 -15.42 6.69
C LEU A 44 -3.20 -16.07 7.23
N GLY A 45 -3.45 -15.90 8.53
CA GLY A 45 -4.57 -16.52 9.21
C GLY A 45 -5.45 -15.54 9.99
N PRO A 46 -6.50 -16.04 10.66
CA PRO A 46 -7.42 -15.21 11.45
C PRO A 46 -6.75 -14.41 12.59
N ALA A 47 -5.67 -14.94 13.17
CA ALA A 47 -4.88 -14.21 14.17
C ALA A 47 -4.21 -12.97 13.57
N THR A 48 -3.66 -13.09 12.35
CA THR A 48 -3.07 -11.96 11.62
C THR A 48 -4.12 -10.90 11.30
N ALA A 49 -5.32 -11.31 10.88
CA ALA A 49 -6.43 -10.38 10.64
C ALA A 49 -6.79 -9.56 11.90
N ARG A 50 -6.89 -10.24 13.06
CA ARG A 50 -7.16 -9.58 14.34
C ARG A 50 -6.08 -8.57 14.72
N SER A 51 -4.82 -8.97 14.67
CA SER A 51 -3.70 -8.08 14.97
C SER A 51 -3.63 -6.91 13.98
N LEU A 52 -3.92 -7.14 12.70
CA LEU A 52 -3.89 -6.09 11.69
C LEU A 52 -5.01 -5.07 11.90
N LEU A 53 -6.21 -5.52 12.27
CA LEU A 53 -7.32 -4.63 12.61
C LEU A 53 -6.95 -3.73 13.80
N MET A 54 -6.29 -4.27 14.83
CA MET A 54 -5.84 -3.48 15.98
C MET A 54 -4.83 -2.40 15.57
N VAL A 55 -3.83 -2.76 14.75
CA VAL A 55 -2.84 -1.80 14.23
C VAL A 55 -3.52 -0.74 13.36
N LEU A 56 -4.41 -1.14 12.44
CA LEU A 56 -5.11 -0.21 11.53
C LEU A 56 -6.03 0.79 12.24
N ARG A 57 -6.53 0.45 13.43
CA ARG A 57 -7.31 1.37 14.29
C ARG A 57 -6.43 2.38 15.02
N ALA A 58 -5.19 2.00 15.31
CA ALA A 58 -4.23 2.79 16.08
C ALA A 58 -3.42 3.77 15.21
N VAL A 59 -3.25 3.49 13.92
CA VAL A 59 -2.52 4.38 13.00
C VAL A 59 -3.38 5.55 12.52
N GLU A 60 -2.70 6.62 12.10
CA GLU A 60 -3.33 7.78 11.49
C GLU A 60 -4.00 7.37 10.16
N PRO A 61 -5.30 7.67 9.97
CA PRO A 61 -6.01 7.27 8.78
C PRO A 61 -5.50 8.03 7.55
N PRO A 62 -5.38 7.37 6.38
CA PRO A 62 -4.94 8.02 5.14
C PRO A 62 -6.02 8.94 4.52
N CYS A 63 -7.18 9.05 5.16
CA CYS A 63 -8.31 9.86 4.71
C CYS A 63 -9.20 10.23 5.91
N ALA A 64 -10.32 10.92 5.66
CA ALA A 64 -11.28 11.28 6.71
C ALA A 64 -11.66 10.09 7.60
N ARG A 65 -11.50 10.24 8.93
CA ARG A 65 -11.67 9.18 9.94
C ARG A 65 -12.96 8.37 9.75
N ARG A 66 -14.09 9.03 9.51
CA ARG A 66 -15.39 8.36 9.29
C ARG A 66 -15.37 7.36 8.13
N ARG A 67 -14.71 7.70 7.01
CA ARG A 67 -14.60 6.81 5.83
C ARG A 67 -13.63 5.67 6.09
N TRP A 68 -12.54 5.96 6.82
CA TRP A 68 -11.60 4.93 7.25
C TRP A 68 -12.27 3.90 8.16
N ASP A 69 -13.01 4.35 9.17
CA ASP A 69 -13.71 3.45 10.08
C ASP A 69 -14.79 2.62 9.36
N ALA A 70 -15.45 3.18 8.34
CA ALA A 70 -16.38 2.43 7.50
C ALA A 70 -15.68 1.30 6.74
N ALA A 71 -14.52 1.59 6.13
CA ALA A 71 -13.71 0.58 5.46
C ALA A 71 -13.24 -0.52 6.43
N LEU A 72 -12.80 -0.16 7.65
CA LEU A 72 -12.40 -1.13 8.67
C LEU A 72 -13.56 -1.99 9.19
N ARG A 73 -14.78 -1.46 9.21
CA ARG A 73 -16.01 -2.25 9.48
C ARG A 73 -16.40 -3.16 8.33
N GLY A 74 -15.77 -3.00 7.17
CA GLY A 74 -15.95 -3.86 6.03
C GLY A 74 -16.87 -3.35 4.94
N ASP A 75 -17.14 -2.04 4.91
CA ASP A 75 -17.79 -1.40 3.78
C ASP A 75 -16.90 -1.55 2.53
N PRO A 76 -17.35 -2.33 1.52
CA PRO A 76 -16.55 -2.56 0.32
C PRO A 76 -16.40 -1.28 -0.51
N VAL A 77 -17.43 -0.41 -0.56
CA VAL A 77 -17.39 0.83 -1.33
C VAL A 77 -16.39 1.79 -0.72
N ALA A 78 -16.42 1.97 0.60
CA ALA A 78 -15.43 2.80 1.29
C ALA A 78 -14.01 2.27 1.06
N THR A 79 -13.80 0.96 1.20
CA THR A 79 -12.49 0.33 1.01
C THR A 79 -11.97 0.53 -0.42
N THR A 80 -12.78 0.23 -1.44
CA THR A 80 -12.38 0.40 -2.84
C THR A 80 -12.09 1.86 -3.17
N ARG A 81 -12.91 2.81 -2.70
CA ARG A 81 -12.66 4.25 -2.95
C ARG A 81 -11.33 4.69 -2.36
N ILE A 82 -11.05 4.34 -1.11
CA ILE A 82 -9.77 4.67 -0.46
C ILE A 82 -8.60 4.02 -1.20
N ALA A 83 -8.74 2.75 -1.58
CA ALA A 83 -7.72 2.03 -2.36
C ALA A 83 -7.42 2.69 -3.70
N LEU A 84 -8.46 3.13 -4.43
CA LEU A 84 -8.28 3.82 -5.70
C LEU A 84 -7.60 5.18 -5.50
N THR A 85 -8.06 5.97 -4.53
CA THR A 85 -7.46 7.28 -4.23
C THR A 85 -5.99 7.14 -3.88
N VAL A 86 -5.66 6.36 -2.84
CA VAL A 86 -4.30 6.29 -2.33
C VAL A 86 -3.38 5.52 -3.29
N LEU A 87 -3.75 4.29 -3.68
CA LEU A 87 -2.83 3.47 -4.48
C LEU A 87 -2.68 3.99 -5.90
N ARG A 88 -3.73 4.54 -6.53
CA ARG A 88 -3.62 5.04 -7.91
C ARG A 88 -3.06 6.45 -7.97
N LEU A 89 -3.59 7.39 -7.18
CA LEU A 89 -3.25 8.81 -7.31
C LEU A 89 -1.97 9.15 -6.55
N GLU A 90 -1.83 8.69 -5.30
CA GLU A 90 -0.66 9.01 -4.46
C GLU A 90 0.50 8.03 -4.68
N GLY A 91 0.18 6.79 -5.07
CA GLY A 91 1.14 5.77 -5.48
C GLY A 91 1.18 4.55 -4.55
N VAL A 92 2.08 3.62 -4.87
CA VAL A 92 2.16 2.30 -4.20
C VAL A 92 3.30 2.19 -3.18
N SER A 93 3.95 3.32 -2.89
CA SER A 93 5.08 3.42 -1.96
C SER A 93 4.72 4.33 -0.79
N GLY A 94 5.23 3.99 0.40
CA GLY A 94 5.06 4.80 1.61
C GLY A 94 3.94 4.32 2.55
N PRO A 95 3.80 4.95 3.74
CA PRO A 95 2.88 4.56 4.80
C PRO A 95 1.41 4.60 4.45
N ALA A 96 0.96 5.60 3.70
CA ALA A 96 -0.45 5.67 3.28
C ALA A 96 -0.77 4.45 2.42
N ALA A 97 0.09 4.13 1.44
CA ALA A 97 -0.03 2.92 0.63
C ALA A 97 0.06 1.64 1.49
N ASP A 98 0.97 1.59 2.46
CA ASP A 98 1.11 0.43 3.36
C ASP A 98 -0.14 0.22 4.24
N THR A 99 -0.72 1.31 4.73
CA THR A 99 -1.93 1.32 5.55
C THR A 99 -3.14 0.84 4.74
N VAL A 100 -3.31 1.37 3.53
CA VAL A 100 -4.42 1.00 2.64
C VAL A 100 -4.27 -0.42 2.10
N ALA A 101 -3.07 -0.82 1.67
CA ALA A 101 -2.81 -2.20 1.26
C ALA A 101 -3.02 -3.18 2.43
N SER A 102 -2.69 -2.80 3.66
CA SER A 102 -2.99 -3.59 4.84
C SER A 102 -4.49 -3.68 5.14
N ALA A 103 -5.27 -2.62 4.93
CA ALA A 103 -6.72 -2.71 5.03
C ALA A 103 -7.30 -3.65 3.95
N LEU A 104 -6.78 -3.60 2.72
CA LEU A 104 -7.15 -4.58 1.69
C LEU A 104 -6.77 -6.00 2.12
N LEU A 105 -5.59 -6.21 2.70
CA LEU A 105 -5.16 -7.51 3.22
C LEU A 105 -6.14 -8.02 4.29
N LEU A 106 -6.57 -7.16 5.22
CA LEU A 106 -7.60 -7.49 6.20
C LEU A 106 -8.90 -7.91 5.50
N ARG A 107 -9.38 -7.16 4.51
CA ARG A 107 -10.62 -7.49 3.78
C ARG A 107 -10.50 -8.82 3.05
N ALA A 108 -9.35 -9.08 2.45
CA ALA A 108 -9.02 -10.32 1.77
C ALA A 108 -9.14 -11.50 2.75
N LEU A 109 -8.58 -11.38 3.96
CA LEU A 109 -8.71 -12.37 5.04
C LEU A 109 -10.15 -12.53 5.57
N CYS A 110 -10.99 -11.51 5.43
CA CYS A 110 -12.42 -11.56 5.76
C CYS A 110 -13.29 -12.11 4.61
N GLY A 111 -12.73 -12.55 3.49
CA GLY A 111 -13.46 -13.16 2.38
C GLY A 111 -13.75 -12.24 1.19
N ASP A 112 -13.28 -10.99 1.19
CA ASP A 112 -13.45 -10.08 0.06
C ASP A 112 -12.64 -10.56 -1.15
N ARG A 113 -13.33 -10.93 -2.23
CA ARG A 113 -12.72 -11.46 -3.47
C ARG A 113 -12.04 -10.38 -4.32
N THR A 114 -12.38 -9.11 -4.12
CA THR A 114 -11.78 -8.00 -4.88
C THR A 114 -10.43 -7.58 -4.31
N ALA A 115 -10.27 -7.67 -2.98
CA ALA A 115 -9.07 -7.22 -2.30
C ALA A 115 -7.77 -7.91 -2.75
N PRO A 116 -7.70 -9.24 -2.97
CA PRO A 116 -6.51 -9.92 -3.49
C PRO A 116 -6.09 -9.40 -4.87
N VAL A 117 -7.06 -9.10 -5.75
CA VAL A 117 -6.80 -8.59 -7.10
C VAL A 117 -6.21 -7.19 -7.05
N VAL A 118 -6.73 -6.32 -6.17
CA VAL A 118 -6.20 -4.98 -5.97
C VAL A 118 -4.78 -5.04 -5.39
N LEU A 119 -4.52 -5.93 -4.43
CA LEU A 119 -3.20 -6.17 -3.86
C LEU A 119 -2.19 -6.65 -4.92
N ALA A 120 -2.57 -7.62 -5.74
CA ALA A 120 -1.73 -8.11 -6.83
C ALA A 120 -1.37 -6.98 -7.81
N SER A 121 -2.33 -6.12 -8.15
CA SER A 121 -2.09 -4.95 -9.01
C SER A 121 -1.12 -3.95 -8.36
N ALA A 122 -1.27 -3.67 -7.07
CA ALA A 122 -0.36 -2.81 -6.31
C ALA A 122 1.06 -3.37 -6.26
N LEU A 123 1.21 -4.68 -6.01
CA LEU A 123 2.51 -5.37 -6.00
C LEU A 123 3.18 -5.35 -7.38
N ARG A 124 2.44 -5.59 -8.47
CA ARG A 124 2.99 -5.47 -9.84
C ARG A 124 3.48 -4.05 -10.14
N ARG A 125 2.76 -3.03 -9.68
CA ARG A 125 3.18 -1.63 -9.82
C ARG A 125 4.42 -1.34 -8.97
N LEU A 126 4.54 -1.92 -7.79
CA LEU A 126 5.71 -1.79 -6.94
C LEU A 126 6.94 -2.48 -7.56
N ALA A 127 6.77 -3.70 -8.08
CA ALA A 127 7.81 -4.45 -8.79
C ALA A 127 8.35 -3.68 -10.01
N ARG A 128 7.48 -3.02 -10.77
CA ARG A 128 7.89 -2.14 -11.88
C ARG A 128 8.78 -0.97 -11.43
N ARG A 129 8.62 -0.49 -10.20
CA ARG A 129 9.47 0.56 -9.62
C ARG A 129 10.74 0.00 -8.96
N ARG A 130 10.81 -1.32 -8.76
CA ARG A 130 11.89 -2.02 -8.06
C ARG A 130 12.22 -3.33 -8.79
N PRO A 131 12.85 -3.25 -9.98
CA PRO A 131 13.09 -4.41 -10.83
C PRO A 131 13.96 -5.48 -10.15
N ASP A 132 14.80 -5.09 -9.20
CA ASP A 132 15.66 -6.01 -8.44
C ASP A 132 14.88 -6.90 -7.46
N GLU A 133 13.67 -6.48 -7.05
CA GLU A 133 12.83 -7.20 -6.10
C GLU A 133 11.91 -8.23 -6.82
N ARG A 134 12.50 -9.23 -7.48
CA ARG A 134 11.75 -10.26 -8.26
C ARG A 134 10.65 -10.97 -7.45
N HIS A 135 10.85 -11.15 -6.14
CA HIS A 135 9.87 -11.74 -5.23
C HIS A 135 8.52 -11.01 -5.24
N LEU A 136 8.47 -9.71 -5.55
CA LEU A 136 7.22 -8.96 -5.64
C LEU A 136 6.33 -9.43 -6.79
N VAL A 137 6.92 -9.88 -7.90
CA VAL A 137 6.20 -10.41 -9.06
C VAL A 137 5.55 -11.75 -8.70
N GLU A 138 6.30 -12.63 -8.07
CA GLU A 138 5.82 -13.93 -7.57
C GLU A 138 4.73 -13.74 -6.52
N LEU A 139 4.94 -12.82 -5.58
CA LEU A 139 3.97 -12.50 -4.55
C LEU A 139 2.67 -11.95 -5.16
N ALA A 140 2.77 -11.09 -6.18
CA ALA A 140 1.60 -10.61 -6.91
C ALA A 140 0.83 -11.74 -7.61
N ALA A 141 1.53 -12.73 -8.19
CA ALA A 141 0.90 -13.89 -8.79
C ALA A 141 0.16 -14.73 -7.73
N ARG A 142 0.78 -14.95 -6.57
CA ARG A 142 0.14 -15.66 -5.44
C ARG A 142 -1.10 -14.96 -4.92
N TRP A 143 -1.09 -13.62 -4.82
CA TRP A 143 -2.26 -12.83 -4.46
C TRP A 143 -3.36 -12.88 -5.54
N ALA A 144 -3.00 -12.85 -6.81
CA ALA A 144 -3.97 -12.92 -7.91
C ALA A 144 -4.64 -14.29 -8.02
N ALA A 145 -3.91 -15.37 -7.76
CA ALA A 145 -4.43 -16.74 -7.77
C ALA A 145 -5.17 -17.12 -6.48
N TRP A 146 -5.09 -16.30 -5.43
CA TRP A 146 -5.66 -16.63 -4.14
C TRP A 146 -7.17 -16.41 -4.12
N VAL A 147 -7.90 -17.46 -3.73
CA VAL A 147 -9.33 -17.41 -3.50
C VAL A 147 -9.57 -17.33 -1.99
N PRO A 148 -10.11 -16.21 -1.47
CA PRO A 148 -10.46 -16.10 -0.07
C PRO A 148 -11.43 -17.22 0.33
N ARG A 149 -11.12 -17.90 1.44
CA ARG A 149 -12.06 -18.82 2.05
C ARG A 149 -13.15 -18.00 2.71
N VAL A 150 -14.37 -18.06 2.18
CA VAL A 150 -15.55 -17.51 2.85
C VAL A 150 -15.84 -18.46 4.02
N PRO A 151 -15.76 -18.02 5.29
CA PRO A 151 -16.23 -18.87 6.38
C PRO A 151 -17.72 -19.19 6.12
N PRO A 152 -18.15 -20.46 6.25
CA PRO A 152 -19.54 -20.81 6.04
C PRO A 152 -20.41 -19.93 6.92
N ALA A 153 -21.47 -19.34 6.35
CA ALA A 153 -22.43 -18.58 7.13
C ALA A 153 -22.96 -19.46 8.28
N PRO A 154 -23.11 -18.93 9.50
CA PRO A 154 -23.81 -19.66 10.54
C PRO A 154 -25.21 -19.99 10.00
N ARG A 155 -25.54 -21.29 9.97
CA ARG A 155 -26.89 -21.73 9.62
C ARG A 155 -27.84 -21.21 10.71
N PRO A 156 -29.06 -20.75 10.34
CA PRO A 156 -30.06 -20.26 11.29
C PRO A 156 -30.46 -21.34 12.30
#